data_AF-A0A085W4Q6-F1
#
_entry.id   AF-A0A085W4Q6-F1
#
_cell.length_a   1.000
_cell.length_b   1.000
_cell.length_c   1.000
_cell.angle_alpha   90.00
_cell.angle_beta   90.00
_cell.angle_gamma   90.00
#
_symmetry.space_group_name_H-M   'P 1'
#
loop_
_entity.id
_entity.type
_entity.pdbx_description
1 polymer ?
#
loop_
_entity_poly.entity_id
_entity_poly.type
_entity_poly.pdbx_seq_one_letter_code
_entity_poly.pdbx_strand_id
1 'polypeptide(L)'
;MLSSLTPGASVGEVSTGTRSIQGVGPTTAAFVGRAPLADAHLHEAVAIHGWPHFLKEFTRPDSPGTDLSRAVYGFFLNGGRRCLIVNIGDARRLTGGTRKREGLAVLEEVTEVAMVAAPGWADPASHDALLSHAEKMKDRVAILDAPEDVDDLELLTRMALLEAPGTKPGEASASLPPKGLRPRVSDQGFGAFYFPWITTVDPMSGERVNVPPCGHMAGIYARTDVSRGVHKAPANEVVYGAGDLVRHVTHEEQAELHSHGVNCIRFFPNQGIRVGGARTVAGADSEWRSLNVRRLFNFVKESISVGTGWTVVEPSDPTLWTSIRRDVGAFLLRLWRDGALQGRTPEEAFFVQCDEQAHPPESIDAGQVVAFIGLAPVKPAEFILLRIIQHPGGMEVEEVKNG
;
A
#
# COMPACT_ATOMS: atom_id res chain seq x y z
N MET A 1 -32.27 62.14 -5.79
CA MET A 1 -32.64 61.07 -4.84
C MET A 1 -31.35 60.50 -4.29
N LEU A 2 -31.04 60.86 -3.03
CA LEU A 2 -29.87 60.44 -2.26
C LEU A 2 -30.31 59.32 -1.30
N SER A 3 -29.57 58.21 -1.28
CA SER A 3 -29.47 57.29 -0.13
C SER A 3 -28.34 56.28 -0.39
N SER A 4 -27.31 56.09 0.43
CA SER A 4 -26.62 56.89 1.44
C SER A 4 -25.29 56.15 1.65
N LEU A 5 -24.16 56.74 1.25
CA LEU A 5 -22.83 56.29 1.67
C LEU A 5 -22.60 56.85 3.08
N THR A 6 -22.84 56.04 4.12
CA THR A 6 -22.43 56.36 5.49
C THR A 6 -20.93 56.13 5.65
N PRO A 7 -20.14 57.10 6.14
CA PRO A 7 -18.79 56.84 6.63
C PRO A 7 -18.89 56.03 7.92
N GLY A 8 -18.43 54.79 7.90
CA GLY A 8 -18.39 53.92 9.06
C GLY A 8 -17.45 52.75 8.80
N ALA A 9 -16.63 52.39 9.80
CA ALA A 9 -15.79 51.21 9.70
C ALA A 9 -16.68 49.95 9.61
N SER A 10 -16.62 49.24 8.49
CA SER A 10 -17.22 47.92 8.35
C SER A 10 -16.27 46.89 8.94
N VAL A 11 -16.64 46.32 10.08
CA VAL A 11 -15.97 45.13 10.64
C VAL A 11 -16.61 43.90 9.99
N GLY A 12 -15.84 43.21 9.15
CA GLY A 12 -16.22 41.91 8.61
C GLY A 12 -15.59 40.80 9.46
N GLU A 13 -16.36 39.78 9.80
CA GLU A 13 -15.82 38.56 10.41
C GLU A 13 -15.00 37.80 9.37
N VAL A 14 -13.68 37.77 9.56
CA VAL A 14 -12.82 36.80 8.89
C VAL A 14 -12.88 35.52 9.71
N SER A 15 -13.47 34.47 9.14
CA SER A 15 -13.41 33.14 9.76
C SER A 15 -11.97 32.65 9.72
N THR A 16 -11.27 32.79 10.86
CA THR A 16 -9.89 32.30 11.05
C THR A 16 -9.87 30.87 11.62
N GLY A 17 -11.01 30.17 11.62
CA GLY A 17 -11.14 28.81 12.10
C GLY A 17 -10.13 27.86 11.45
N THR A 18 -9.63 26.90 12.21
CA THR A 18 -8.78 25.81 11.70
C THR A 18 -9.55 24.99 10.68
N ARG A 19 -9.00 24.83 9.47
CA ARG A 19 -9.56 23.92 8.47
C ARG A 19 -8.95 22.55 8.72
N SER A 20 -9.65 21.71 9.48
CA SER A 20 -9.10 20.43 9.92
C SER A 20 -8.94 19.45 8.76
N ILE A 21 -7.68 19.19 8.36
CA ILE A 21 -7.34 18.12 7.40
C ILE A 21 -7.78 16.77 7.96
N GLN A 22 -8.59 16.04 7.19
CA GLN A 22 -9.01 14.68 7.53
C GLN A 22 -8.12 13.67 6.81
N GLY A 23 -7.89 12.52 7.46
CA GLY A 23 -7.21 11.41 6.80
C GLY A 23 -8.06 10.84 5.67
N VAL A 24 -7.46 10.60 4.50
CA VAL A 24 -8.14 9.87 3.41
C VAL A 24 -8.32 8.39 3.76
N GLY A 25 -9.25 7.69 3.09
CA GLY A 25 -9.44 6.26 3.32
C GLY A 25 -8.29 5.41 2.76
N PRO A 26 -7.47 4.72 3.59
CA PRO A 26 -6.26 4.02 3.11
C PRO A 26 -6.53 2.57 2.66
N THR A 27 -7.80 2.18 2.52
CA THR A 27 -8.21 0.76 2.49
C THR A 27 -8.81 0.28 1.18
N THR A 28 -9.08 1.18 0.22
CA THR A 28 -9.64 0.79 -1.08
C THR A 28 -8.59 0.04 -1.89
N ALA A 29 -8.87 -1.22 -2.20
CA ALA A 29 -8.07 -2.02 -3.12
C ALA A 29 -8.61 -1.93 -4.55
N ALA A 30 -7.73 -2.08 -5.54
CA ALA A 30 -8.11 -2.31 -6.93
C ALA A 30 -7.55 -3.65 -7.40
N PHE A 31 -8.42 -4.50 -7.95
CA PHE A 31 -8.06 -5.79 -8.51
C PHE A 31 -8.24 -5.77 -10.02
N VAL A 32 -7.18 -6.12 -10.75
CA VAL A 32 -7.19 -6.19 -12.22
C VAL A 32 -7.02 -7.64 -12.65
N GLY A 33 -7.95 -8.18 -13.45
CA GLY A 33 -7.86 -9.58 -13.86
C GLY A 33 -9.09 -10.05 -14.64
N ARG A 34 -9.16 -11.35 -14.89
CA ARG A 34 -10.29 -11.98 -15.60
C ARG A 34 -11.43 -12.29 -14.63
N ALA A 35 -12.58 -11.67 -14.84
CA ALA A 35 -13.80 -11.97 -14.08
C ALA A 35 -14.39 -13.34 -14.48
N PRO A 36 -15.18 -13.99 -13.59
CA PRO A 36 -15.92 -15.21 -13.92
C PRO A 36 -16.81 -15.07 -15.16
N LEU A 37 -17.49 -13.92 -15.31
CA LEU A 37 -18.15 -13.51 -16.53
C LEU A 37 -17.19 -12.61 -17.34
N ALA A 38 -16.52 -13.19 -18.33
CA ALA A 38 -15.40 -12.55 -19.03
C ALA A 38 -15.76 -11.22 -19.73
N ASP A 39 -17.01 -11.03 -20.15
CA ASP A 39 -17.51 -9.85 -20.87
C ASP A 39 -18.15 -8.78 -19.96
N ALA A 40 -18.25 -9.02 -18.65
CA ALA A 40 -18.85 -8.07 -17.70
C ALA A 40 -17.97 -6.83 -17.50
N HIS A 41 -18.51 -5.62 -17.74
CA HIS A 41 -17.85 -4.35 -17.43
C HIS A 41 -16.39 -4.26 -17.91
N LEU A 42 -16.16 -4.69 -19.17
CA LEU A 42 -14.81 -4.80 -19.73
C LEU A 42 -14.08 -3.46 -19.72
N HIS A 43 -12.91 -3.43 -19.08
CA HIS A 43 -12.05 -2.26 -18.94
C HIS A 43 -12.73 -1.06 -18.26
N GLU A 44 -13.69 -1.32 -17.38
CA GLU A 44 -14.30 -0.33 -16.51
C GLU A 44 -13.84 -0.56 -15.06
N ALA A 45 -13.71 0.52 -14.27
CA ALA A 45 -13.45 0.42 -12.84
C ALA A 45 -14.79 0.38 -12.08
N VAL A 46 -15.21 -0.81 -11.69
CA VAL A 46 -16.49 -1.02 -10.99
C VAL A 46 -16.27 -1.13 -9.48
N ALA A 47 -16.97 -0.29 -8.72
CA ALA A 47 -16.91 -0.30 -7.27
C ALA A 47 -17.77 -1.43 -6.67
N ILE A 48 -17.13 -2.31 -5.91
CA ILE A 48 -17.75 -3.44 -5.23
C ILE A 48 -17.63 -3.25 -3.72
N HIS A 49 -18.75 -3.49 -3.02
CA HIS A 49 -18.94 -3.21 -1.59
C HIS A 49 -19.14 -4.48 -0.74
N GLY A 50 -18.97 -5.65 -1.36
CA GLY A 50 -19.11 -6.94 -0.69
C GLY A 50 -19.22 -8.09 -1.70
N TRP A 51 -19.08 -9.30 -1.20
CA TRP A 51 -19.15 -10.52 -2.02
C TRP A 51 -20.49 -10.68 -2.78
N PRO A 52 -21.68 -10.45 -2.18
CA PRO A 52 -22.94 -10.55 -2.92
C PRO A 52 -23.04 -9.54 -4.08
N HIS A 53 -22.44 -8.35 -3.91
CA HIS A 53 -22.39 -7.35 -4.98
C HIS A 53 -21.47 -7.82 -6.12
N PHE A 54 -20.30 -8.40 -5.80
CA PHE A 54 -19.42 -8.99 -6.82
C PHE A 54 -20.14 -10.06 -7.65
N LEU A 55 -20.83 -10.99 -7.00
CA LEU A 55 -21.58 -12.06 -7.68
C LEU A 55 -22.61 -11.47 -8.66
N LYS A 56 -23.35 -10.46 -8.22
CA LYS A 56 -24.36 -9.81 -9.06
C LYS A 56 -23.77 -9.18 -10.33
N GLU A 57 -22.61 -8.52 -10.22
CA GLU A 57 -22.03 -7.74 -11.32
C GLU A 57 -21.14 -8.58 -12.26
N PHE A 58 -20.48 -9.63 -11.74
CA PHE A 58 -19.39 -10.33 -12.45
C PHE A 58 -19.60 -11.84 -12.63
N THR A 59 -20.76 -12.38 -12.28
CA THR A 59 -21.03 -13.82 -12.44
C THR A 59 -22.42 -14.11 -13.02
N ARG A 60 -22.59 -15.33 -13.51
CA ARG A 60 -23.86 -16.00 -13.84
C ARG A 60 -23.90 -17.34 -13.09
N PRO A 61 -25.05 -18.04 -13.01
CA PRO A 61 -25.16 -19.30 -12.25
C PRO A 61 -24.07 -20.35 -12.53
N ASP A 62 -23.60 -20.46 -13.78
CA ASP A 62 -22.59 -21.45 -14.20
C ASP A 62 -21.19 -20.84 -14.40
N SER A 63 -20.96 -19.60 -13.96
CA SER A 63 -19.64 -18.97 -14.11
C SER A 63 -18.59 -19.69 -13.25
N PRO A 64 -17.43 -20.07 -13.80
CA PRO A 64 -16.38 -20.70 -13.02
C PRO A 64 -15.69 -19.69 -12.09
N GLY A 65 -15.20 -20.14 -10.94
CA GLY A 65 -14.32 -19.33 -10.10
C GLY A 65 -13.03 -18.95 -10.84
N THR A 66 -12.58 -17.71 -10.69
CA THR A 66 -11.31 -17.22 -11.23
C THR A 66 -10.43 -16.71 -10.09
N ASP A 67 -9.14 -16.52 -10.36
CA ASP A 67 -8.23 -15.94 -9.37
C ASP A 67 -8.69 -14.55 -8.91
N LEU A 68 -9.32 -13.79 -9.81
CA LEU A 68 -9.95 -12.52 -9.47
C LEU A 68 -11.09 -12.71 -8.47
N SER A 69 -12.04 -13.61 -8.72
CA SER A 69 -13.16 -13.82 -7.78
C SER A 69 -12.69 -14.34 -6.43
N ARG A 70 -11.69 -15.23 -6.41
CA ARG A 70 -11.08 -15.78 -5.21
C ARG A 70 -10.34 -14.71 -4.39
N ALA A 71 -9.60 -13.83 -5.05
CA ALA A 71 -8.94 -12.70 -4.38
C ALA A 71 -9.95 -11.69 -3.81
N VAL A 72 -11.02 -11.38 -4.56
CA VAL A 72 -12.08 -10.49 -4.08
C VAL A 72 -12.79 -11.08 -2.85
N TYR A 73 -13.07 -12.38 -2.86
CA TYR A 73 -13.61 -13.06 -1.69
C TYR A 73 -12.65 -13.00 -0.50
N GLY A 74 -11.37 -13.33 -0.72
CA GLY A 74 -10.31 -13.24 0.30
C GLY A 74 -10.16 -11.84 0.90
N PHE A 75 -10.32 -10.79 0.09
CA PHE A 75 -10.30 -9.38 0.51
C PHE A 75 -11.42 -9.07 1.50
N PHE A 76 -12.68 -9.38 1.14
CA PHE A 76 -13.82 -9.14 2.01
C PHE A 76 -13.76 -9.99 3.29
N LEU A 77 -13.33 -11.25 3.17
CA LEU A 77 -13.16 -12.15 4.31
C LEU A 77 -12.12 -11.64 5.31
N ASN A 78 -11.08 -10.95 4.83
CA ASN A 78 -10.01 -10.45 5.67
C ASN A 78 -10.21 -9.01 6.17
N GLY A 79 -11.37 -8.40 5.95
CA GLY A 79 -11.73 -7.09 6.52
C GLY A 79 -11.73 -5.93 5.53
N GLY A 80 -11.55 -6.22 4.24
CA GLY A 80 -11.86 -5.30 3.16
C GLY A 80 -13.34 -4.92 3.17
N ARG A 81 -13.64 -3.65 2.82
CA ARG A 81 -15.02 -3.13 2.78
C ARG A 81 -15.44 -2.64 1.40
N ARG A 82 -14.47 -2.21 0.60
CA ARG A 82 -14.69 -1.69 -0.74
C ARG A 82 -13.47 -1.95 -1.60
N CYS A 83 -13.69 -2.46 -2.81
CA CYS A 83 -12.65 -2.58 -3.82
C CYS A 83 -13.17 -2.14 -5.19
N LEU A 84 -12.26 -1.79 -6.09
CA LEU A 84 -12.53 -1.60 -7.50
C LEU A 84 -12.13 -2.86 -8.26
N ILE A 85 -12.95 -3.26 -9.21
CA ILE A 85 -12.67 -4.37 -10.11
C ILE A 85 -12.47 -3.79 -11.50
N VAL A 86 -11.35 -4.13 -12.14
CA VAL A 86 -11.13 -3.89 -13.57
C VAL A 86 -11.06 -5.25 -14.26
N ASN A 87 -12.16 -5.63 -14.90
CA ASN A 87 -12.20 -6.85 -15.69
C ASN A 87 -11.47 -6.62 -17.03
N ILE A 88 -10.50 -7.49 -17.33
CA ILE A 88 -9.74 -7.44 -18.60
C ILE A 88 -10.13 -8.57 -19.57
N GLY A 89 -11.15 -9.37 -19.24
CA GLY A 89 -11.60 -10.48 -20.07
C GLY A 89 -10.49 -11.48 -20.38
N ASP A 90 -10.34 -11.85 -21.65
CA ASP A 90 -9.31 -12.78 -22.12
C ASP A 90 -8.01 -12.06 -22.56
N ALA A 91 -7.79 -10.81 -22.13
CA ALA A 91 -6.57 -10.09 -22.42
C ALA A 91 -5.33 -10.83 -21.88
N ARG A 92 -4.24 -10.79 -22.65
CA ARG A 92 -2.96 -11.44 -22.32
C ARG A 92 -1.96 -10.52 -21.59
N ARG A 93 -2.39 -9.32 -21.22
CA ARG A 93 -1.56 -8.33 -20.51
C ARG A 93 -2.43 -7.46 -19.61
N LEU A 94 -1.85 -6.99 -18.51
CA LEU A 94 -2.49 -6.07 -17.56
C LEU A 94 -2.59 -4.64 -18.10
N THR A 95 -1.72 -4.27 -19.03
CA THR A 95 -1.68 -2.93 -19.63
C THR A 95 -2.42 -2.92 -20.97
N GLY A 96 -3.22 -1.88 -21.19
CA GLY A 96 -3.85 -1.62 -22.48
C GLY A 96 -2.87 -1.36 -23.62
N GLY A 97 -3.39 -1.28 -24.84
CA GLY A 97 -2.63 -0.69 -25.94
C GLY A 97 -2.47 0.82 -25.74
N THR A 98 -1.47 1.45 -26.37
CA THR A 98 -1.21 2.90 -26.23
C THR A 98 -2.37 3.81 -26.68
N ARG A 99 -3.36 3.27 -27.39
CA ARG A 99 -4.47 4.02 -28.00
C ARG A 99 -5.78 3.99 -27.20
N LYS A 100 -5.91 3.09 -26.21
CA LYS A 100 -7.12 2.96 -25.40
C LYS A 100 -6.73 2.76 -23.94
N ARG A 101 -7.45 3.42 -23.03
CA ARG A 101 -7.30 3.19 -21.60
C ARG A 101 -7.95 1.86 -21.26
N GLU A 102 -7.13 0.83 -21.08
CA GLU A 102 -7.55 -0.52 -20.76
C GLU A 102 -6.68 -1.08 -19.63
N GLY A 103 -7.24 -2.00 -18.85
CA GLY A 103 -6.56 -2.63 -17.72
C GLY A 103 -6.08 -1.61 -16.68
N LEU A 104 -4.81 -1.67 -16.28
CA LEU A 104 -4.24 -0.78 -15.26
C LEU A 104 -4.39 0.72 -15.56
N ALA A 105 -4.44 1.11 -16.84
CA ALA A 105 -4.57 2.51 -17.24
C ALA A 105 -5.92 3.12 -16.83
N VAL A 106 -6.96 2.30 -16.62
CA VAL A 106 -8.27 2.73 -16.15
C VAL A 106 -8.18 3.29 -14.73
N LEU A 107 -7.29 2.74 -13.90
CA LEU A 107 -7.13 3.15 -12.50
C LEU A 107 -6.37 4.48 -12.33
N GLU A 108 -5.81 5.04 -13.41
CA GLU A 108 -5.06 6.30 -13.35
C GLU A 108 -5.97 7.51 -13.05
N GLU A 109 -7.25 7.43 -13.38
CA GLU A 109 -8.22 8.50 -13.06
C GLU A 109 -8.89 8.32 -11.69
N VAL A 110 -8.58 7.22 -11.01
CA VAL A 110 -9.25 6.86 -9.76
C VAL A 110 -8.30 7.06 -8.59
N THR A 111 -8.46 8.19 -7.89
CA THR A 111 -7.56 8.64 -6.81
C THR A 111 -7.76 7.91 -5.48
N GLU A 112 -8.94 7.34 -5.27
CA GLU A 112 -9.32 6.66 -4.02
C GLU A 112 -8.63 5.31 -3.80
N VAL A 113 -7.85 4.79 -4.77
CA VAL A 113 -7.15 3.51 -4.67
C VAL A 113 -5.89 3.66 -3.82
N ALA A 114 -5.79 2.85 -2.77
CA ALA A 114 -4.63 2.82 -1.88
C ALA A 114 -3.72 1.60 -2.12
N MET A 115 -4.24 0.56 -2.78
CA MET A 115 -3.48 -0.65 -3.11
C MET A 115 -3.98 -1.27 -4.41
N VAL A 116 -3.07 -1.80 -5.23
CA VAL A 116 -3.39 -2.41 -6.52
C VAL A 116 -2.80 -3.83 -6.60
N ALA A 117 -3.55 -4.76 -7.15
CA ALA A 117 -3.11 -6.14 -7.34
C ALA A 117 -3.69 -6.74 -8.63
N ALA A 118 -3.02 -7.75 -9.16
CA ALA A 118 -3.51 -8.53 -10.28
C ALA A 118 -3.50 -10.03 -9.95
N PRO A 119 -4.59 -10.56 -9.37
CA PRO A 119 -4.68 -11.96 -8.97
C PRO A 119 -4.43 -12.90 -10.14
N GLY A 120 -3.51 -13.86 -9.96
CA GLY A 120 -3.14 -14.84 -11.00
C GLY A 120 -2.06 -14.35 -11.98
N TRP A 121 -1.62 -13.08 -11.87
CA TRP A 121 -0.58 -12.50 -12.73
C TRP A 121 0.75 -12.40 -11.97
N ALA A 122 1.40 -13.55 -11.78
CA ALA A 122 2.64 -13.69 -11.00
C ALA A 122 3.92 -13.67 -11.86
N ASP A 123 3.82 -13.30 -13.15
CA ASP A 123 4.97 -13.22 -14.05
C ASP A 123 5.72 -11.87 -13.91
N PRO A 124 7.01 -11.81 -14.29
CA PRO A 124 7.82 -10.60 -14.15
C PRO A 124 7.27 -9.37 -14.87
N ALA A 125 6.64 -9.53 -16.04
CA ALA A 125 6.08 -8.40 -16.79
C ALA A 125 4.86 -7.81 -16.08
N SER A 126 4.06 -8.66 -15.44
CA SER A 126 2.94 -8.23 -14.61
C SER A 126 3.37 -7.53 -13.33
N HIS A 127 4.42 -8.04 -12.67
CA HIS A 127 5.02 -7.35 -11.51
C HIS A 127 5.54 -5.96 -11.90
N ASP A 128 6.26 -5.85 -13.02
CA ASP A 128 6.76 -4.57 -13.53
C ASP A 128 5.62 -3.60 -13.85
N ALA A 129 4.54 -4.07 -14.49
CA ALA A 129 3.38 -3.26 -14.79
C ALA A 129 2.69 -2.70 -13.54
N LEU A 130 2.51 -3.53 -12.51
CA LEU A 130 1.92 -3.11 -11.22
C LEU A 130 2.82 -2.11 -10.49
N LEU A 131 4.13 -2.38 -10.42
CA LEU A 131 5.10 -1.48 -9.80
C LEU A 131 5.16 -0.14 -10.52
N SER A 132 5.25 -0.15 -11.85
CA SER A 132 5.29 1.07 -12.66
C SER A 132 4.03 1.90 -12.50
N HIS A 133 2.86 1.25 -12.40
CA HIS A 133 1.60 1.95 -12.08
C HIS A 133 1.66 2.60 -10.69
N ALA A 134 2.06 1.86 -9.65
CA ALA A 134 2.15 2.40 -8.29
C ALA A 134 3.18 3.54 -8.17
N GLU A 135 4.33 3.42 -8.83
CA GLU A 135 5.38 4.45 -8.91
C GLU A 135 4.94 5.72 -9.64
N LYS A 136 4.09 5.58 -10.68
CA LYS A 136 3.49 6.70 -11.39
C LYS A 136 2.47 7.43 -10.53
N MET A 137 1.58 6.69 -9.87
CA MET A 137 0.47 7.28 -9.11
C MET A 137 0.91 7.84 -7.76
N LYS A 138 1.91 7.23 -7.10
CA LYS A 138 2.54 7.70 -5.84
C LYS A 138 1.61 7.82 -4.62
N ASP A 139 0.38 7.33 -4.73
CA ASP A 139 -0.68 7.30 -3.71
C ASP A 139 -1.04 5.86 -3.28
N ARG A 140 -0.65 4.85 -4.07
CA ARG A 140 -0.95 3.43 -3.86
C ARG A 140 0.28 2.55 -3.84
N VAL A 141 0.13 1.33 -3.32
CA VAL A 141 1.17 0.28 -3.35
C VAL A 141 0.71 -0.95 -4.13
N ALA A 142 1.63 -1.59 -4.84
CA ALA A 142 1.38 -2.86 -5.52
C ALA A 142 1.49 -4.04 -4.55
N ILE A 143 0.52 -4.95 -4.57
CA ILE A 143 0.61 -6.25 -3.89
C ILE A 143 0.91 -7.29 -4.96
N LEU A 144 2.08 -7.91 -4.85
CA LEU A 144 2.65 -8.81 -5.84
C LEU A 144 2.64 -10.24 -5.29
N ASP A 145 2.16 -11.18 -6.08
CA ASP A 145 2.16 -12.59 -5.73
C ASP A 145 3.37 -13.28 -6.37
N ALA A 146 4.04 -14.14 -5.61
CA ALA A 146 4.95 -15.13 -6.16
C ALA A 146 4.18 -16.13 -7.04
N PRO A 147 4.84 -16.85 -7.97
CA PRO A 147 4.21 -17.97 -8.66
C PRO A 147 3.65 -19.03 -7.69
N GLU A 148 2.61 -19.76 -8.12
CA GLU A 148 1.97 -20.80 -7.30
C GLU A 148 2.97 -21.90 -6.93
N ASP A 149 3.63 -22.45 -7.95
CA ASP A 149 4.61 -23.52 -7.81
C ASP A 149 6.03 -22.93 -7.84
N VAL A 150 6.70 -23.01 -6.69
CA VAL A 150 8.11 -22.62 -6.53
C VAL A 150 8.87 -23.78 -5.91
N ASP A 151 9.58 -24.53 -6.75
CA ASP A 151 10.38 -25.69 -6.32
C ASP A 151 11.65 -25.26 -5.57
N ASP A 152 12.31 -24.20 -6.06
CA ASP A 152 13.55 -23.67 -5.51
C ASP A 152 13.34 -22.26 -4.95
N LEU A 153 13.40 -22.15 -3.61
CA LEU A 153 13.22 -20.89 -2.90
C LEU A 153 14.34 -19.88 -3.20
N GLU A 154 15.52 -20.33 -3.66
CA GLU A 154 16.60 -19.43 -4.06
C GLU A 154 16.19 -18.56 -5.26
N LEU A 155 15.25 -19.02 -6.09
CA LEU A 155 14.75 -18.21 -7.19
C LEU A 155 13.99 -16.98 -6.69
N LEU A 156 13.38 -17.01 -5.50
CA LEU A 156 12.69 -15.87 -4.91
C LEU A 156 13.66 -14.82 -4.32
N THR A 157 14.94 -15.14 -4.15
CA THR A 157 15.96 -14.17 -3.69
C THR A 157 16.59 -13.42 -4.87
N ARG A 158 16.51 -13.99 -6.08
CA ARG A 158 17.09 -13.44 -7.31
C ARG A 158 16.06 -12.63 -8.09
N MET A 159 16.46 -11.44 -8.56
CA MET A 159 15.60 -10.61 -9.41
C MET A 159 15.29 -11.29 -10.74
N ALA A 160 14.03 -11.22 -11.14
CA ALA A 160 13.58 -11.62 -12.46
C ALA A 160 14.06 -10.64 -13.52
N LEU A 161 14.53 -11.18 -14.65
CA LEU A 161 14.86 -10.40 -15.82
C LEU A 161 13.63 -10.32 -16.73
N LEU A 162 13.26 -9.10 -17.15
CA LEU A 162 12.28 -8.92 -18.21
C LEU A 162 12.90 -9.40 -19.53
N GLU A 163 12.23 -10.29 -20.23
CA GLU A 163 12.66 -10.67 -21.57
C GLU A 163 12.49 -9.48 -22.51
N ALA A 164 13.50 -9.25 -23.37
CA ALA A 164 13.43 -8.17 -24.34
C ALA A 164 12.24 -8.38 -25.30
N PRO A 165 11.50 -7.32 -25.67
CA PRO A 165 10.40 -7.41 -26.62
C PRO A 165 10.90 -8.00 -27.95
N GLY A 166 10.33 -9.14 -28.38
CA GLY A 166 10.70 -9.82 -29.64
C GLY A 166 11.38 -11.17 -29.48
N THR A 167 11.62 -11.63 -28.25
CA THR A 167 12.10 -13.00 -27.99
C THR A 167 10.99 -13.99 -28.34
N LYS A 168 11.27 -14.94 -29.24
CA LYS A 168 10.29 -15.98 -29.60
C LYS A 168 10.09 -16.93 -28.42
N PRO A 169 8.86 -17.41 -28.16
CA PRO A 169 8.65 -18.47 -27.18
C PRO A 169 9.47 -19.70 -27.57
N GLY A 170 10.45 -20.09 -26.75
CA GLY A 170 11.27 -21.29 -26.97
C GLY A 170 12.74 -21.06 -27.33
N GLU A 171 13.20 -19.82 -27.55
CA GLU A 171 14.63 -19.50 -27.65
C GLU A 171 15.22 -19.18 -26.26
N ALA A 172 15.08 -20.11 -25.31
CA ALA A 172 15.84 -20.05 -24.07
C ALA A 172 17.24 -20.62 -24.34
N SER A 173 18.24 -19.74 -24.42
CA SER A 173 19.65 -20.15 -24.45
C SER A 173 19.96 -20.99 -23.21
N ALA A 174 20.47 -22.21 -23.42
CA ALA A 174 20.85 -23.18 -22.38
C ALA A 174 22.01 -22.72 -21.48
N SER A 175 22.45 -21.46 -21.56
CA SER A 175 23.59 -20.90 -20.83
C SER A 175 23.24 -19.69 -19.95
N LEU A 176 21.96 -19.34 -19.81
CA LEU A 176 21.55 -18.26 -18.91
C LEU A 176 21.42 -18.78 -17.46
N PRO A 177 21.88 -18.03 -16.45
CA PRO A 177 21.60 -18.38 -15.05
C PRO A 177 20.09 -18.54 -14.84
N PRO A 178 19.64 -19.41 -13.92
CA PRO A 178 18.23 -19.67 -13.73
C PRO A 178 17.50 -18.35 -13.44
N LYS A 179 16.40 -18.12 -14.16
CA LYS A 179 15.61 -16.88 -14.08
C LYS A 179 15.12 -16.71 -12.65
N GLY A 180 15.54 -15.63 -11.98
CA GLY A 180 14.98 -15.25 -10.70
C GLY A 180 13.48 -14.98 -10.82
N LEU A 181 12.77 -15.08 -9.70
CA LEU A 181 11.33 -14.89 -9.57
C LEU A 181 10.99 -13.63 -8.76
N ARG A 182 11.98 -12.98 -8.15
CA ARG A 182 11.75 -11.76 -7.36
C ARG A 182 11.43 -10.59 -8.29
N PRO A 183 10.42 -9.75 -7.98
CA PRO A 183 10.20 -8.50 -8.69
C PRO A 183 11.45 -7.61 -8.70
N ARG A 184 11.54 -6.71 -9.68
CA ARG A 184 12.57 -5.66 -9.69
C ARG A 184 12.49 -4.80 -8.43
N VAL A 185 13.60 -4.13 -8.12
CA VAL A 185 13.62 -3.12 -7.04
C VAL A 185 12.70 -1.96 -7.41
N SER A 186 11.96 -1.47 -6.40
CA SER A 186 11.29 -0.18 -6.42
C SER A 186 11.98 0.71 -5.39
N ASP A 187 12.76 1.70 -5.83
CA ASP A 187 13.63 2.50 -4.94
C ASP A 187 12.85 3.18 -3.81
N GLN A 188 11.61 3.60 -4.11
CA GLN A 188 10.70 4.24 -3.17
C GLN A 188 9.71 3.29 -2.50
N GLY A 189 9.87 1.97 -2.69
CA GLY A 189 9.12 0.92 -1.99
C GLY A 189 7.66 0.78 -2.40
N PHE A 190 7.28 1.05 -3.65
CA PHE A 190 5.89 1.04 -4.10
C PHE A 190 5.27 -0.34 -4.33
N GLY A 191 5.89 -1.42 -3.84
CA GLY A 191 5.27 -2.74 -3.87
C GLY A 191 5.75 -3.67 -2.77
N ALA A 192 4.95 -4.69 -2.47
CA ALA A 192 5.27 -5.76 -1.52
C ALA A 192 5.00 -7.12 -2.17
N PHE A 193 5.96 -8.04 -2.01
CA PHE A 193 5.93 -9.36 -2.64
C PHE A 193 5.61 -10.44 -1.61
N TYR A 194 4.65 -11.31 -1.92
CA TYR A 194 4.10 -12.30 -1.01
C TYR A 194 4.24 -13.72 -1.55
N PHE A 195 4.64 -14.63 -0.66
CA PHE A 195 4.80 -16.06 -0.92
C PHE A 195 4.39 -16.84 0.34
N PRO A 196 3.85 -18.06 0.26
CA PRO A 196 3.34 -18.77 -0.90
C PRO A 196 1.86 -18.44 -1.20
N TRP A 197 1.31 -19.13 -2.20
CA TRP A 197 -0.14 -19.20 -2.41
C TRP A 197 -0.84 -19.90 -1.24
N ILE A 198 -2.12 -19.54 -1.04
CA ILE A 198 -2.96 -20.03 0.04
C ILE A 198 -3.89 -21.11 -0.49
N THR A 199 -4.07 -22.20 0.24
CA THR A 199 -5.10 -23.19 -0.07
C THR A 199 -6.36 -22.87 0.74
N THR A 200 -7.50 -22.73 0.06
CA THR A 200 -8.80 -22.41 0.65
C THR A 200 -9.93 -23.21 -0.01
N VAL A 201 -11.17 -22.91 0.33
CA VAL A 201 -12.37 -23.42 -0.32
C VAL A 201 -12.89 -22.35 -1.27
N ASP A 202 -13.07 -22.68 -2.54
CA ASP A 202 -13.63 -21.77 -3.54
C ASP A 202 -15.06 -21.40 -3.13
N PRO A 203 -15.39 -20.10 -2.97
CA PRO A 203 -16.72 -19.67 -2.55
C PRO A 203 -17.81 -19.98 -3.58
N MET A 204 -17.44 -20.27 -4.84
CA MET A 204 -18.39 -20.56 -5.92
C MET A 204 -18.59 -22.07 -6.11
N SER A 205 -17.53 -22.88 -6.14
CA SER A 205 -17.64 -24.33 -6.36
C SER A 205 -17.69 -25.16 -5.06
N GLY A 206 -17.23 -24.62 -3.93
CA GLY A 206 -17.09 -25.37 -2.68
C GLY A 206 -15.91 -26.34 -2.67
N GLU A 207 -15.09 -26.37 -3.73
CA GLU A 207 -13.93 -27.25 -3.85
C GLU A 207 -12.69 -26.63 -3.19
N ARG A 208 -11.74 -27.48 -2.80
CA ARG A 208 -10.44 -27.01 -2.33
C ARG A 208 -9.64 -26.48 -3.51
N VAL A 209 -9.10 -25.26 -3.38
CA VAL A 209 -8.35 -24.59 -4.43
C VAL A 209 -7.20 -23.77 -3.87
N ASN A 210 -6.15 -23.58 -4.68
CA ASN A 210 -5.06 -22.67 -4.40
C ASN A 210 -5.40 -21.29 -4.94
N VAL A 211 -5.07 -20.25 -4.18
CA VAL A 211 -5.41 -18.87 -4.52
C VAL A 211 -4.22 -17.95 -4.30
N PRO A 212 -4.06 -16.93 -5.16
CA PRO A 212 -3.04 -15.92 -4.96
C PRO A 212 -3.29 -15.15 -3.64
N PRO A 213 -2.23 -14.82 -2.87
CA PRO A 213 -2.40 -14.20 -1.58
C PRO A 213 -2.86 -12.73 -1.64
N CYS A 214 -2.69 -12.02 -2.76
CA CYS A 214 -2.93 -10.58 -2.85
C CYS A 214 -4.30 -10.11 -2.34
N GLY A 215 -5.37 -10.88 -2.59
CA GLY A 215 -6.71 -10.59 -2.09
C GLY A 215 -6.79 -10.63 -0.57
N HIS A 216 -6.26 -11.70 0.03
CA HIS A 216 -6.18 -11.86 1.49
C HIS A 216 -5.32 -10.75 2.10
N MET A 217 -4.18 -10.46 1.49
CA MET A 217 -3.25 -9.42 1.95
C MET A 217 -3.87 -8.03 1.89
N ALA A 218 -4.57 -7.68 0.82
CA ALA A 218 -5.30 -6.42 0.72
C ALA A 218 -6.36 -6.28 1.82
N GLY A 219 -7.06 -7.38 2.15
CA GLY A 219 -8.02 -7.40 3.24
C GLY A 219 -7.34 -7.20 4.59
N ILE A 220 -6.21 -7.86 4.83
CA ILE A 220 -5.40 -7.70 6.04
C ILE A 220 -4.90 -6.27 6.18
N TYR A 221 -4.43 -5.64 5.10
CA TYR A 221 -4.03 -4.23 5.10
C TYR A 221 -5.20 -3.36 5.56
N ALA A 222 -6.38 -3.52 4.95
CA ALA A 222 -7.57 -2.78 5.32
C ALA A 222 -7.96 -2.98 6.79
N ARG A 223 -7.91 -4.23 7.27
CA ARG A 223 -8.23 -4.58 8.66
C ARG A 223 -7.23 -3.99 9.66
N THR A 224 -5.93 -4.06 9.37
CA THR A 224 -4.88 -3.47 10.21
C THR A 224 -5.02 -1.95 10.25
N ASP A 225 -5.27 -1.31 9.12
CA ASP A 225 -5.43 0.14 9.06
C ASP A 225 -6.62 0.64 9.87
N VAL A 226 -7.77 -0.03 9.75
CA VAL A 226 -8.99 0.34 10.49
C VAL A 226 -8.81 0.11 11.99
N SER A 227 -8.10 -0.94 12.39
CA SER A 227 -7.99 -1.33 13.81
C SER A 227 -6.84 -0.65 14.54
N ARG A 228 -5.71 -0.41 13.87
CA ARG A 228 -4.47 0.08 14.48
C ARG A 228 -3.79 1.23 13.71
N GLY A 229 -4.39 1.71 12.63
CA GLY A 229 -3.83 2.78 11.79
C GLY A 229 -2.81 2.29 10.77
N VAL A 230 -2.66 3.06 9.68
CA VAL A 230 -1.78 2.74 8.53
C VAL A 230 -0.29 2.65 8.88
N HIS A 231 0.11 3.30 9.98
CA HIS A 231 1.48 3.29 10.48
C HIS A 231 1.89 1.93 11.05
N LYS A 232 0.94 1.03 11.32
CA LYS A 232 1.23 -0.30 11.82
C LYS A 232 1.51 -1.28 10.69
N ALA A 233 2.59 -2.03 10.82
CA ALA A 233 2.91 -3.15 9.94
C ALA A 233 1.78 -4.21 9.92
N PRO A 234 1.24 -4.57 8.74
CA PRO A 234 0.26 -5.65 8.55
C PRO A 234 0.94 -7.03 8.54
N ALA A 235 1.74 -7.29 9.56
CA ALA A 235 2.44 -8.55 9.82
C ALA A 235 2.03 -9.12 11.18
N ASN A 236 2.27 -10.41 11.37
CA ASN A 236 1.78 -11.21 12.49
C ASN A 236 0.24 -11.24 12.60
N GLU A 237 -0.45 -10.99 11.49
CA GLU A 237 -1.90 -11.02 11.38
C GLU A 237 -2.34 -12.41 10.89
N VAL A 238 -3.45 -12.91 11.43
CA VAL A 238 -4.05 -14.19 11.01
C VAL A 238 -4.66 -14.04 9.62
N VAL A 239 -4.46 -15.04 8.75
CA VAL A 239 -5.06 -15.09 7.42
C VAL A 239 -6.39 -15.83 7.49
N TYR A 240 -7.51 -15.10 7.47
CA TYR A 240 -8.84 -15.71 7.55
C TYR A 240 -9.18 -16.44 6.25
N GLY A 241 -9.76 -17.63 6.38
CA GLY A 241 -10.11 -18.51 5.25
C GLY A 241 -8.96 -19.38 4.73
N ALA A 242 -7.73 -19.18 5.21
CA ALA A 242 -6.61 -20.04 4.86
C ALA A 242 -6.75 -21.41 5.54
N GLY A 243 -6.97 -22.46 4.74
CA GLY A 243 -7.02 -23.83 5.21
C GLY A 243 -5.64 -24.50 5.22
N ASP A 244 -4.79 -24.14 4.26
CA ASP A 244 -3.39 -24.59 4.18
C ASP A 244 -2.55 -23.62 3.33
N LEU A 245 -1.28 -23.93 3.11
CA LEU A 245 -0.36 -23.22 2.22
C LEU A 245 0.20 -24.19 1.18
N VAL A 246 0.36 -23.72 -0.07
CA VAL A 246 0.94 -24.53 -1.15
C VAL A 246 2.35 -25.04 -0.77
N ARG A 247 3.13 -24.20 -0.07
CA ARG A 247 4.45 -24.57 0.45
C ARG A 247 4.63 -24.12 1.90
N HIS A 248 4.98 -25.05 2.79
CA HIS A 248 5.28 -24.71 4.19
C HIS A 248 6.70 -24.18 4.34
N VAL A 249 6.85 -22.87 4.57
CA VAL A 249 8.15 -22.22 4.77
C VAL A 249 8.64 -22.46 6.22
N THR A 250 9.90 -22.86 6.40
CA THR A 250 10.52 -22.97 7.73
C THR A 250 10.92 -21.61 8.30
N HIS A 251 11.40 -21.58 9.54
CA HIS A 251 11.89 -20.34 10.14
C HIS A 251 13.15 -19.82 9.44
N GLU A 252 14.07 -20.73 9.11
CA GLU A 252 15.35 -20.45 8.45
C GLU A 252 15.12 -19.98 7.01
N GLU A 253 14.25 -20.67 6.27
CA GLU A 253 13.84 -20.27 4.91
C GLU A 253 13.19 -18.88 4.93
N GLN A 254 12.31 -18.61 5.90
CA GLN A 254 11.70 -17.30 6.05
C GLN A 254 12.75 -16.22 6.35
N ALA A 255 13.76 -16.50 7.18
CA ALA A 255 14.80 -15.52 7.51
C ALA A 255 15.59 -15.10 6.25
N GLU A 256 15.92 -16.06 5.39
CA GLU A 256 16.61 -15.82 4.12
C GLU A 256 15.74 -15.05 3.12
N LEU A 257 14.50 -15.48 2.94
CA LEU A 257 13.53 -14.82 2.07
C LEU A 257 13.22 -13.39 2.54
N HIS A 258 13.07 -13.21 3.85
CA HIS A 258 12.79 -11.91 4.45
C HIS A 258 13.93 -10.94 4.15
N SER A 259 15.21 -11.35 4.27
CA SER A 259 16.39 -10.52 3.95
C SER A 259 16.33 -9.91 2.54
N HIS A 260 15.72 -10.64 1.61
CA HIS A 260 15.46 -10.26 0.23
C HIS A 260 14.05 -9.67 0.00
N GLY A 261 13.36 -9.17 1.02
CA GLY A 261 12.07 -8.47 0.87
C GLY A 261 10.91 -9.35 0.39
N VAL A 262 11.01 -10.68 0.55
CA VAL A 262 9.93 -11.63 0.29
C VAL A 262 9.13 -11.83 1.59
N ASN A 263 7.87 -11.44 1.58
CA ASN A 263 7.00 -11.57 2.75
C ASN A 263 6.36 -12.96 2.79
N CYS A 264 6.83 -13.81 3.70
CA CYS A 264 6.32 -15.16 3.83
C CYS A 264 4.98 -15.19 4.56
N ILE A 265 4.01 -15.95 4.07
CA ILE A 265 2.84 -16.40 4.81
C ILE A 265 3.19 -17.78 5.34
N ARG A 266 3.08 -17.99 6.65
CA ARG A 266 3.59 -19.19 7.31
C ARG A 266 2.60 -19.76 8.30
N PHE A 267 2.58 -21.09 8.40
CA PHE A 267 1.88 -21.78 9.47
C PHE A 267 2.70 -21.74 10.77
N PHE A 268 2.06 -21.31 11.84
CA PHE A 268 2.61 -21.31 13.19
C PHE A 268 1.79 -22.29 14.05
N PRO A 269 2.41 -23.33 14.64
CA PRO A 269 1.72 -24.23 15.55
C PRO A 269 0.98 -23.45 16.64
N ASN A 270 -0.30 -23.80 16.87
CA ASN A 270 -1.22 -23.16 17.83
C ASN A 270 -1.56 -21.68 17.56
N GLN A 271 -1.04 -21.06 16.50
CA GLN A 271 -1.32 -19.67 16.14
C GLN A 271 -1.97 -19.51 14.75
N GLY A 272 -2.01 -20.60 13.97
CA GLY A 272 -2.60 -20.66 12.64
C GLY A 272 -1.68 -20.11 11.56
N ILE A 273 -2.25 -19.87 10.38
CA ILE A 273 -1.56 -19.27 9.24
C ILE A 273 -1.50 -17.75 9.44
N ARG A 274 -0.29 -17.19 9.39
CA ARG A 274 -0.03 -15.77 9.64
C ARG A 274 0.92 -15.16 8.62
N VAL A 275 0.81 -13.84 8.46
CA VAL A 275 1.74 -13.04 7.68
C VAL A 275 3.04 -12.87 8.45
N GLY A 276 4.15 -13.30 7.89
CA GLY A 276 5.49 -13.31 8.49
C GLY A 276 6.36 -12.09 8.16
N GLY A 277 5.89 -11.13 7.36
CA GLY A 277 6.67 -9.95 6.98
C GLY A 277 5.82 -8.79 6.44
N ALA A 278 6.39 -7.59 6.50
CA ALA A 278 5.80 -6.37 5.93
C ALA A 278 6.89 -5.48 5.29
N ARG A 279 7.76 -6.09 4.47
CA ARG A 279 8.77 -5.41 3.67
C ARG A 279 8.22 -5.04 2.29
N THR A 280 8.75 -3.97 1.74
CA THR A 280 8.57 -3.63 0.33
C THR A 280 9.64 -4.33 -0.52
N VAL A 281 9.54 -4.21 -1.84
CA VAL A 281 10.58 -4.65 -2.78
C VAL A 281 11.75 -3.66 -2.92
N ALA A 282 11.81 -2.62 -2.08
CA ALA A 282 12.94 -1.69 -2.04
C ALA A 282 14.26 -2.39 -1.67
N GLY A 283 15.38 -1.73 -1.95
CA GLY A 283 16.71 -2.21 -1.54
C GLY A 283 16.83 -2.36 -0.02
N ALA A 284 17.73 -3.25 0.43
CA ALA A 284 17.90 -3.57 1.85
C ALA A 284 18.26 -2.37 2.73
N ASP A 285 18.98 -1.39 2.17
CA ASP A 285 19.42 -0.17 2.85
C ASP A 285 18.47 1.03 2.59
N SER A 286 17.32 0.80 1.95
CA SER A 286 16.35 1.85 1.66
C SER A 286 15.55 2.25 2.89
N GLU A 287 15.33 3.56 3.08
CA GLU A 287 14.38 4.09 4.07
C GLU A 287 12.93 3.62 3.78
N TRP A 288 12.66 3.14 2.57
CA TRP A 288 11.36 2.62 2.13
C TRP A 288 11.22 1.10 2.28
N ARG A 289 12.16 0.44 2.98
CA ARG A 289 12.14 -1.01 3.19
C ARG A 289 10.87 -1.50 3.88
N SER A 290 10.28 -0.69 4.77
CA SER A 290 9.09 -1.06 5.54
C SER A 290 7.80 -0.61 4.87
N LEU A 291 6.89 -1.55 4.67
CA LEU A 291 5.61 -1.31 3.98
C LEU A 291 4.74 -0.29 4.71
N ASN A 292 4.63 -0.38 6.03
CA ASN A 292 3.85 0.57 6.83
C ASN A 292 4.40 2.00 6.73
N VAL A 293 5.72 2.15 6.60
CA VAL A 293 6.34 3.46 6.39
C VAL A 293 5.94 4.03 5.03
N ARG A 294 6.06 3.24 3.94
CA ARG A 294 5.60 3.67 2.61
C ARG A 294 4.13 4.06 2.61
N ARG A 295 3.27 3.22 3.20
CA ARG A 295 1.81 3.44 3.24
C ARG A 295 1.45 4.65 4.10
N LEU A 296 2.14 4.89 5.21
CA LEU A 296 1.99 6.10 6.03
C LEU A 296 2.30 7.37 5.22
N PHE A 297 3.42 7.38 4.47
CA PHE A 297 3.76 8.54 3.64
C PHE A 297 2.76 8.76 2.50
N ASN A 298 2.24 7.70 1.88
CA ASN A 298 1.17 7.85 0.88
C ASN A 298 -0.07 8.48 1.50
N PHE A 299 -0.52 7.96 2.64
CA PHE A 299 -1.67 8.47 3.38
C PHE A 299 -1.49 9.94 3.79
N VAL A 300 -0.32 10.33 4.32
CA VAL A 300 -0.05 11.71 4.73
C VAL A 300 -0.04 12.65 3.52
N LYS A 301 0.66 12.28 2.44
CA LYS A 301 0.72 13.09 1.22
C LYS A 301 -0.67 13.35 0.65
N GLU A 302 -1.48 12.29 0.53
CA GLU A 302 -2.81 12.39 -0.05
C GLU A 302 -3.75 13.20 0.84
N SER A 303 -3.72 12.96 2.16
CA SER A 303 -4.52 13.72 3.13
C SER A 303 -4.19 15.21 3.11
N ILE A 304 -2.91 15.57 3.01
CA ILE A 304 -2.49 16.97 2.89
C ILE A 304 -2.96 17.54 1.56
N SER A 305 -2.73 16.83 0.44
CA SER A 305 -3.14 17.29 -0.89
C SER A 305 -4.65 17.61 -0.96
N VAL A 306 -5.49 16.70 -0.47
CA VAL A 306 -6.94 16.90 -0.39
C VAL A 306 -7.30 18.02 0.60
N GLY A 307 -6.69 18.01 1.79
CA GLY A 307 -6.96 18.96 2.86
C GLY A 307 -6.54 20.40 2.57
N THR A 308 -5.56 20.59 1.68
CA THR A 308 -5.10 21.92 1.22
C THR A 308 -5.66 22.29 -0.15
N GLY A 309 -6.61 21.53 -0.73
CA GLY A 309 -7.17 21.86 -2.05
C GLY A 309 -7.85 23.24 -2.12
N TRP A 310 -8.24 23.81 -0.97
CA TRP A 310 -8.78 25.16 -0.88
C TRP A 310 -7.78 26.27 -1.19
N THR A 311 -6.46 26.00 -1.13
CA THR A 311 -5.42 27.03 -1.35
C THR A 311 -5.24 27.37 -2.83
N VAL A 312 -5.90 26.64 -3.72
CA VAL A 312 -5.81 26.83 -5.16
C VAL A 312 -6.44 28.17 -5.53
N VAL A 313 -5.69 29.00 -6.26
CA VAL A 313 -6.06 30.37 -6.67
C VAL A 313 -6.14 31.39 -5.51
N GLU A 314 -5.66 31.05 -4.31
CA GLU A 314 -5.50 32.03 -3.23
C GLU A 314 -4.21 32.84 -3.42
N PRO A 315 -4.16 34.12 -2.97
CA PRO A 315 -2.93 34.91 -2.97
C PRO A 315 -1.82 34.23 -2.15
N SER A 316 -0.63 34.07 -2.75
CA SER A 316 0.55 33.58 -2.02
C SER A 316 1.08 34.69 -1.11
N ASP A 317 0.56 34.75 0.11
CA ASP A 317 0.93 35.73 1.12
C ASP A 317 1.22 35.08 2.49
N PRO A 318 1.82 35.82 3.46
CA PRO A 318 2.13 35.29 4.78
C PRO A 318 0.93 34.74 5.57
N THR A 319 -0.29 35.19 5.25
CA THR A 319 -1.53 34.71 5.87
C THR A 319 -1.86 33.31 5.37
N LEU A 320 -1.75 33.07 4.06
CA LEU A 320 -1.92 31.75 3.46
C LEU A 320 -0.88 30.77 4.00
N TRP A 321 0.40 31.17 4.02
CA TRP A 321 1.49 30.31 4.51
C TRP A 321 1.30 29.91 5.97
N THR A 322 0.87 30.86 6.81
CA THR A 322 0.56 30.61 8.23
C THR A 322 -0.63 29.65 8.38
N SER A 323 -1.65 29.79 7.53
CA SER A 323 -2.82 28.90 7.53
C SER A 323 -2.42 27.46 7.15
N ILE A 324 -1.64 27.28 6.09
CA ILE A 324 -1.10 25.97 5.67
C ILE A 324 -0.27 25.34 6.78
N ARG A 325 0.69 26.10 7.34
CA ARG A 325 1.57 25.63 8.42
C ARG A 325 0.77 25.14 9.63
N ARG A 326 -0.24 25.93 10.03
CA ARG A 326 -1.14 25.60 11.14
C ARG A 326 -1.97 24.35 10.88
N ASP A 327 -2.61 24.26 9.71
CA ASP A 327 -3.57 23.19 9.41
C ASP A 327 -2.84 21.85 9.19
N VAL A 328 -1.70 21.86 8.49
CA VAL A 328 -0.81 20.69 8.35
C VAL A 328 -0.19 20.30 9.70
N GLY A 329 0.32 21.27 10.47
CA GLY A 329 0.88 21.02 11.79
C GLY A 329 -0.12 20.37 12.74
N ALA A 330 -1.38 20.82 12.74
CA ALA A 330 -2.44 20.24 13.54
C ALA A 330 -2.78 18.80 13.14
N PHE A 331 -2.68 18.46 11.84
CA PHE A 331 -2.87 17.10 11.35
C PHE A 331 -1.74 16.17 11.78
N LEU A 332 -0.48 16.58 11.58
CA LEU A 332 0.68 15.78 11.97
C LEU A 332 0.76 15.60 13.49
N LEU A 333 0.33 16.60 14.27
CA LEU A 333 0.22 16.48 15.72
C LEU A 333 -0.77 15.39 16.15
N ARG A 334 -1.89 15.20 15.42
CA ARG A 334 -2.81 14.08 15.68
C ARG A 334 -2.15 12.75 15.38
N LEU A 335 -1.46 12.62 14.24
CA LEU A 335 -0.75 11.40 13.89
C LEU A 335 0.35 11.03 14.89
N TRP A 336 1.08 12.01 15.42
CA TRP A 336 2.05 11.78 16.49
C TRP A 336 1.38 11.29 17.77
N ARG A 337 0.27 11.91 18.19
CA ARG A 337 -0.53 11.46 19.36
C ARG A 337 -1.09 10.05 19.18
N ASP A 338 -1.41 9.67 17.96
CA ASP A 338 -1.87 8.32 17.59
C ASP A 338 -0.72 7.29 17.48
N GLY A 339 0.52 7.70 17.74
CA GLY A 339 1.70 6.82 17.72
C GLY A 339 2.25 6.51 16.33
N ALA A 340 1.83 7.24 15.29
CA ALA A 340 2.33 7.05 13.93
C ALA A 340 3.75 7.60 13.71
N LEU A 341 4.11 8.63 14.48
CA LEU A 341 5.40 9.31 14.40
C LEU A 341 6.19 9.10 15.70
N GLN A 342 7.51 8.91 15.59
CA GLN A 342 8.41 8.73 16.73
C GLN A 342 8.95 10.07 17.23
N GLY A 343 9.23 10.19 18.52
CA GLY A 343 9.75 11.41 19.15
C GLY A 343 9.06 11.68 20.48
N ARG A 344 9.80 12.20 21.47
CA ARG A 344 9.27 12.57 22.78
C ARG A 344 8.50 13.88 22.74
N THR A 345 8.81 14.73 21.76
CA THR A 345 8.09 15.97 21.48
C THR A 345 7.65 16.04 20.01
N PRO A 346 6.65 16.87 19.67
CA PRO A 346 6.25 17.06 18.27
C PRO A 346 7.39 17.49 17.36
N GLU A 347 8.32 18.31 17.85
CA GLU A 347 9.45 18.86 17.09
C GLU A 347 10.51 17.80 16.77
N GLU A 348 10.64 16.76 17.59
CA GLU A 348 11.45 15.58 17.25
C GLU A 348 10.75 14.69 16.20
N ALA A 349 9.41 14.76 16.12
CA ALA A 349 8.59 13.85 15.32
C ALA A 349 8.26 14.36 13.91
N PHE A 350 8.07 15.67 13.75
CA PHE A 350 7.80 16.28 12.45
C PHE A 350 8.15 17.77 12.44
N PHE A 351 8.28 18.32 11.24
CA PHE A 351 8.32 19.77 11.03
C PHE A 351 7.47 20.16 9.83
N VAL A 352 6.98 21.41 9.85
CA VAL A 352 6.29 22.04 8.72
C VAL A 352 6.85 23.44 8.55
N GLN A 353 7.56 23.66 7.45
CA GLN A 353 8.11 24.95 7.07
C GLN A 353 7.38 25.46 5.83
N CYS A 354 6.63 26.55 6.01
CA CYS A 354 5.95 27.28 4.95
C CYS A 354 6.00 28.75 5.36
N ASP A 355 7.08 29.43 5.03
CA ASP A 355 7.42 30.79 5.45
C ASP A 355 8.23 31.50 4.37
N GLU A 356 8.71 32.71 4.63
CA GLU A 356 9.51 33.48 3.66
C GLU A 356 10.75 32.72 3.17
N GLN A 357 11.38 31.89 4.02
CA GLN A 357 12.56 31.12 3.62
C GLN A 357 12.21 30.03 2.61
N ALA A 358 10.98 29.51 2.64
CA ALA A 358 10.50 28.53 1.66
C ALA A 358 10.11 29.18 0.31
N HIS A 359 9.99 30.51 0.23
CA HIS A 359 9.54 31.23 -0.95
C HIS A 359 10.59 32.24 -1.44
N PRO A 360 11.66 31.79 -2.13
CA PRO A 360 12.56 32.71 -2.81
C PRO A 360 11.80 33.53 -3.87
N PRO A 361 12.31 34.71 -4.30
CA PRO A 361 11.61 35.59 -5.24
C PRO A 361 11.09 34.88 -6.49
N GLU A 362 11.86 33.93 -7.01
CA GLU A 362 11.50 33.10 -8.17
C GLU A 362 10.20 32.29 -7.95
N SER A 363 9.99 31.73 -6.75
CA SER A 363 8.78 30.99 -6.41
C SER A 363 7.58 31.92 -6.26
N ILE A 364 7.78 33.12 -5.71
CA ILE A 364 6.73 34.14 -5.56
C ILE A 364 6.29 34.65 -6.94
N ASP A 365 7.25 34.98 -7.81
CA ASP A 365 7.00 35.45 -9.17
C ASP A 365 6.31 34.37 -10.03
N ALA A 366 6.60 33.10 -9.76
CA ALA A 366 5.92 31.96 -10.37
C ALA A 366 4.53 31.65 -9.78
N GLY A 367 4.09 32.39 -8.76
CA GLY A 367 2.81 32.17 -8.07
C GLY A 367 2.76 30.84 -7.30
N GLN A 368 3.90 30.31 -6.88
CA GLN A 368 4.01 29.04 -6.17
C GLN A 368 3.91 29.23 -4.66
N VAL A 369 3.28 28.25 -4.00
CA VAL A 369 3.34 28.08 -2.54
C VAL A 369 4.13 26.82 -2.25
N VAL A 370 5.19 26.95 -1.45
CA VAL A 370 6.11 25.86 -1.11
C VAL A 370 6.03 25.58 0.38
N ALA A 371 5.88 24.30 0.72
CA ALA A 371 5.93 23.82 2.10
C ALA A 371 6.88 22.62 2.20
N PHE A 372 7.91 22.72 3.04
CA PHE A 372 8.75 21.59 3.41
C PHE A 372 8.16 20.89 4.62
N ILE A 373 7.96 19.57 4.49
CA ILE A 373 7.36 18.75 5.54
C ILE A 373 8.29 17.56 5.78
N GLY A 374 8.77 17.41 7.01
CA GLY A 374 9.54 16.25 7.45
C GLY A 374 8.77 15.42 8.46
N LEU A 375 8.93 14.09 8.40
CA LEU A 375 8.26 13.13 9.25
C LEU A 375 9.26 12.10 9.76
N ALA A 376 9.18 11.77 11.05
CA ALA A 376 9.89 10.64 11.64
C ALA A 376 8.90 9.48 11.89
N PRO A 377 8.76 8.52 10.96
CA PRO A 377 7.81 7.42 11.12
C PRO A 377 8.29 6.41 12.17
N VAL A 378 7.35 5.75 12.86
CA VAL A 378 7.70 4.60 13.71
C VAL A 378 8.09 3.41 12.83
N LYS A 379 9.33 2.92 12.99
CA LYS A 379 9.82 1.70 12.32
C LYS A 379 9.42 0.46 13.14
N PRO A 380 8.95 -0.64 12.51
CA PRO A 380 8.54 -1.84 13.24
C PRO A 380 9.74 -2.56 13.88
N ALA A 381 9.54 -3.15 15.05
CA ALA A 381 10.51 -4.06 15.65
C ALA A 381 10.46 -5.42 14.91
N GLU A 382 11.42 -5.65 14.01
CA GLU A 382 11.50 -6.91 13.24
C GLU A 382 12.27 -8.02 13.97
N PHE A 383 13.12 -7.67 14.94
CA PHE A 383 13.92 -8.61 15.72
C PHE A 383 13.89 -8.25 17.21
N ILE A 384 13.73 -9.25 18.07
CA ILE A 384 13.81 -9.10 19.53
C ILE A 384 15.01 -9.91 20.01
N LEU A 385 16.08 -9.22 20.42
CA LEU A 385 17.26 -9.84 20.99
C LEU A 385 17.13 -9.88 22.52
N LEU A 386 16.72 -11.03 23.06
CA LEU A 386 16.66 -11.26 24.51
C LEU A 386 17.99 -11.89 24.98
N ARG A 387 18.80 -11.13 25.72
CA ARG A 387 20.05 -11.63 26.31
C ARG A 387 19.79 -12.08 27.75
N ILE A 388 19.91 -13.37 28.01
CA ILE A 388 19.82 -13.92 29.36
C ILE A 388 21.24 -13.99 29.92
N ILE A 389 21.50 -13.22 30.99
CA ILE A 389 22.78 -13.23 31.70
C ILE A 389 22.60 -13.91 33.05
N GLN A 390 23.52 -14.80 33.40
CA GLN A 390 23.62 -15.35 34.75
C GLN A 390 24.51 -14.42 35.56
N HIS A 391 23.93 -13.67 36.50
CA HIS A 391 24.69 -12.85 37.43
C HIS A 391 25.20 -13.73 38.59
N PRO A 392 26.51 -13.74 38.93
CA PRO A 392 27.06 -14.59 39.98
C PRO A 392 26.74 -14.13 41.43
N GLY A 393 26.02 -13.02 41.62
CA GLY A 393 25.51 -12.55 42.91
C GLY A 393 23.99 -12.40 42.87
N GLY A 394 23.29 -12.83 43.93
CA GLY A 394 21.84 -12.68 44.06
C GLY A 394 21.36 -11.25 43.80
N MET A 395 20.14 -11.11 43.30
CA MET A 395 19.57 -9.83 42.83
C MET A 395 19.62 -8.74 43.92
N GLU A 396 20.55 -7.80 43.80
CA GLU A 396 20.31 -6.43 44.26
C GLU A 396 19.71 -5.67 43.08
N VAL A 397 18.45 -5.25 43.24
CA VAL A 397 17.78 -4.36 42.30
C VAL A 397 18.39 -2.98 42.52
N GLU A 398 19.39 -2.60 41.71
CA GLU A 398 19.79 -1.20 41.63
C GLU A 398 18.69 -0.42 40.90
N GLU A 399 18.04 0.49 41.63
CA GLU A 399 17.24 1.55 41.04
C GLU A 399 18.13 2.38 40.09
N VAL A 400 17.89 2.24 38.79
CA VAL A 400 18.46 3.13 37.79
C VAL A 400 17.86 4.52 38.02
N LYS A 401 18.63 5.42 38.65
CA LYS A 401 18.34 6.85 38.66
C LYS A 401 18.59 7.40 37.25
N ASN A 402 17.51 7.82 36.60
CA ASN A 402 17.55 8.56 35.34
C ASN A 402 18.31 9.88 35.54
N GLY A 403 19.40 10.05 34.79
CA GLY A 403 20.09 11.34 34.58
C GLY A 403 19.69 11.96 33.25
#